data_AF-A0A925X1H7-F1
#
_entry.id   AF-A0A925X1H7-F1
#
_cell.length_a   1.000
_cell.length_b   1.000
_cell.length_c   1.000
_cell.angle_alpha   90.00
_cell.angle_beta   90.00
_cell.angle_gamma   90.00
#
_symmetry.space_group_name_H-M   'P 1'
#
loop_
_entity.id
_entity.type
_entity.pdbx_description
1 polymer ?
#
loop_
_entity_poly.entity_id
_entity_poly.type
_entity_poly.pdbx_seq_one_letter_code
_entity_poly.pdbx_strand_id
1 'polypeptide(L)'
;MKEEVIYRSYSSEIIRMLVKRGYTLTAIAIMTGVTKSYISRVNSGTRGLTLDHLVKLEVTIGEPLPWLWLQSISTKSIPKELRPLYRMTKKLIKTIHKPIRRKKAAA
;
A
#
# COMPACT_ATOMS: atom_id res chain seq x y z
N MET A 1 -22.38 -10.21 17.54
CA MET A 1 -21.36 -9.13 17.52
C MET A 1 -21.43 -8.45 16.16
N LYS A 2 -21.72 -7.15 16.09
CA LYS A 2 -21.55 -6.41 14.83
C LYS A 2 -20.04 -6.26 14.62
N GLU A 3 -19.49 -6.97 13.64
CA GLU A 3 -18.15 -6.66 13.16
C GLU A 3 -18.23 -5.29 12.50
N GLU A 4 -17.75 -4.26 13.21
CA GLU A 4 -17.44 -2.99 12.56
C GLU A 4 -16.37 -3.27 11.51
N VAL A 5 -16.79 -3.35 10.26
CA VAL A 5 -15.88 -3.25 9.13
C VAL A 5 -15.38 -1.81 9.14
N ILE A 6 -14.27 -1.59 9.86
CA ILE A 6 -13.58 -0.30 9.85
C ILE A 6 -13.07 -0.11 8.43
N TYR A 7 -13.84 0.60 7.59
CA TYR A 7 -13.41 1.06 6.28
C TYR A 7 -12.33 2.14 6.49
N ARG A 8 -11.12 1.70 6.86
CA ARG A 8 -9.93 2.55 6.74
C ARG A 8 -9.72 2.80 5.25
N SER A 9 -9.51 4.05 4.90
CA SER A 9 -9.16 4.41 3.52
C SER A 9 -7.93 3.61 3.09
N TYR A 10 -8.07 2.82 2.02
CA TYR A 10 -6.99 2.01 1.43
C TYR A 10 -5.72 2.85 1.19
N SER A 11 -5.89 4.13 0.86
CA SER A 11 -4.79 5.06 0.71
C SER A 11 -3.96 5.21 1.99
N SER A 12 -4.62 5.36 3.14
CA SER A 12 -3.92 5.50 4.43
C SER A 12 -3.13 4.25 4.80
N GLU A 13 -3.64 3.06 4.48
CA GLU A 13 -2.95 1.80 4.75
C GLU A 13 -1.72 1.62 3.87
N ILE A 14 -1.82 1.97 2.57
CA ILE A 14 -0.65 1.97 1.68
C ILE A 14 0.41 2.92 2.21
N ILE A 15 0.04 4.17 2.56
CA ILE A 15 1.03 5.13 3.05
C ILE A 15 1.72 4.62 4.33
N ARG A 16 0.96 4.09 5.29
CA ARG A 16 1.53 3.51 6.51
C ARG A 16 2.44 2.32 6.22
N MET A 17 2.05 1.47 5.27
CA MET A 17 2.89 0.35 4.84
C MET A 17 4.20 0.84 4.23
N LEU A 18 4.18 1.87 3.38
CA LEU A 18 5.40 2.44 2.79
C LEU A 18 6.28 3.10 3.83
N VAL A 19 5.70 3.81 4.80
CA VAL A 19 6.44 4.35 5.94
C VAL A 19 7.13 3.24 6.73
N LYS A 20 6.44 2.11 6.96
CA LYS A 20 7.04 0.92 7.58
C LYS A 20 8.15 0.27 6.73
N ARG A 21 8.15 0.48 5.42
CA ARG A 21 9.24 0.08 4.50
C ARG A 21 10.39 1.10 4.46
N GLY A 22 10.31 2.20 5.20
CA GLY A 22 11.36 3.22 5.28
C GLY A 22 11.17 4.43 4.38
N TYR A 23 10.05 4.53 3.64
CA TYR A 23 9.78 5.73 2.84
C TYR A 23 9.35 6.90 3.73
N THR A 24 9.95 8.07 3.52
CA THR A 24 9.50 9.30 4.18
C THR A 24 8.23 9.83 3.54
N LEU A 25 7.42 10.60 4.28
CA LEU A 25 6.23 11.25 3.72
C LEU A 25 6.59 12.21 2.58
N THR A 26 7.79 12.82 2.63
CA THR A 26 8.31 13.67 1.56
C THR A 26 8.60 12.85 0.30
N ALA A 27 9.24 11.69 0.42
CA ALA A 27 9.49 10.82 -0.73
C ALA A 27 8.17 10.36 -1.38
N ILE A 28 7.20 9.94 -0.58
CA ILE A 28 5.88 9.53 -1.06
C ILE A 28 5.16 10.69 -1.77
N ALA A 29 5.27 11.91 -1.25
CA ALA A 29 4.70 13.11 -1.86
C ALA A 29 5.30 13.38 -3.25
N ILE A 30 6.63 13.23 -3.39
CA ILE A 30 7.32 13.34 -4.68
C ILE A 30 6.82 12.26 -5.66
N MET A 31 6.72 11.00 -5.22
CA MET A 31 6.25 9.89 -6.07
C MET A 31 4.83 10.07 -6.60
N THR A 32 3.97 10.70 -5.81
CA THR A 32 2.55 10.89 -6.14
C THR A 32 2.27 12.24 -6.80
N GLY A 33 3.24 13.16 -6.81
CA GLY A 33 3.10 14.50 -7.37
C GLY A 33 2.20 15.42 -6.55
N VAL A 34 2.14 15.22 -5.23
CA VAL A 34 1.36 16.07 -4.31
C VAL A 34 2.26 16.63 -3.19
N THR A 35 1.71 17.48 -2.33
CA THR A 35 2.47 18.07 -1.22
C THR A 35 2.63 17.10 -0.04
N LYS A 36 3.68 17.28 0.77
CA LYS A 36 3.88 16.54 2.04
C LYS A 36 2.68 16.68 2.98
N SER A 37 2.07 17.86 3.05
CA SER A 37 0.88 18.11 3.89
C SER A 37 -0.35 17.33 3.40
N TYR A 38 -0.49 17.15 2.08
CA TYR A 38 -1.52 16.27 1.52
C TYR A 38 -1.28 14.81 1.94
N ILE A 39 -0.06 14.29 1.77
CA ILE A 39 0.28 12.92 2.20
C ILE A 39 0.11 12.73 3.71
N SER A 40 0.41 13.74 4.53
CA SER A 40 0.17 13.69 5.97
C SER A 40 -1.32 13.49 6.30
N ARG A 41 -2.23 14.18 5.58
CA ARG A 41 -3.68 14.01 5.72
C ARG A 41 -4.16 12.65 5.21
N VAL A 42 -3.55 12.13 4.16
CA VAL A 42 -3.81 10.75 3.71
C VAL A 42 -3.36 9.74 4.78
N ASN A 43 -2.20 9.93 5.39
CA ASN A 43 -1.68 9.03 6.43
C ASN A 43 -2.54 9.02 7.71
N SER A 44 -3.10 10.19 8.08
CA SER A 44 -4.07 10.29 9.18
C SER A 44 -5.46 9.75 8.81
N GLY A 45 -5.73 9.54 7.51
CA GLY A 45 -7.01 9.03 7.01
C GLY A 45 -8.06 10.09 6.74
N THR A 46 -7.71 11.38 6.81
CA THR A 46 -8.64 12.49 6.53
C THR A 46 -8.74 12.85 5.05
N ARG A 47 -7.90 12.25 4.20
CA ARG A 47 -8.00 12.30 2.72
C ARG A 47 -7.68 10.95 2.09
N GLY A 48 -8.15 10.77 0.86
CA GLY A 48 -7.79 9.64 -0.01
C GLY A 48 -6.87 10.06 -1.16
N LEU A 49 -6.15 9.10 -1.71
CA LEU A 49 -5.46 9.26 -3.00
C LEU A 49 -6.46 8.97 -4.14
N THR A 50 -6.35 9.70 -5.24
CA THR A 50 -7.08 9.38 -6.48
C THR A 50 -6.43 8.18 -7.17
N LEU A 51 -7.10 7.61 -8.17
CA LEU A 51 -6.53 6.54 -8.99
C LEU A 51 -5.22 6.98 -9.65
N ASP A 52 -5.14 8.22 -10.18
CA ASP A 52 -3.92 8.74 -10.79
C ASP A 52 -2.73 8.77 -9.82
N HIS A 53 -2.96 9.16 -8.56
CA HIS A 53 -1.91 9.14 -7.55
C HIS A 53 -1.44 7.70 -7.29
N LEU A 54 -2.36 6.73 -7.26
CA LEU A 54 -2.05 5.32 -7.03
C LEU A 54 -1.30 4.69 -8.22
N VAL A 55 -1.66 5.06 -9.45
CA VAL A 55 -0.93 4.64 -10.66
C VAL A 55 0.50 5.18 -10.65
N LYS A 56 0.70 6.46 -10.32
CA LYS A 56 2.05 7.04 -10.18
C LYS A 56 2.88 6.31 -9.12
N LEU A 57 2.24 5.94 -8.02
CA LEU A 57 2.86 5.19 -6.94
C LEU A 57 3.29 3.78 -7.40
N GLU A 58 2.41 3.05 -8.10
CA GLU A 58 2.71 1.75 -8.71
C GLU A 58 3.90 1.84 -9.68
N VAL A 59 3.89 2.81 -10.60
CA VAL A 59 4.97 3.03 -11.56
C VAL A 59 6.29 3.35 -10.85
N THR A 60 6.24 4.15 -9.79
CA THR A 60 7.46 4.57 -9.09
C THR A 60 8.04 3.47 -8.22
N ILE A 61 7.20 2.68 -7.55
CA ILE A 61 7.61 1.56 -6.69
C ILE A 61 8.01 0.35 -7.53
N GLY A 62 7.37 0.14 -8.68
CA GLY A 62 7.56 -1.06 -9.52
C GLY A 62 6.83 -2.30 -8.97
N GLU A 63 5.79 -2.09 -8.16
CA GLU A 63 4.93 -3.13 -7.61
C GLU A 63 3.46 -2.82 -7.98
N PRO A 64 2.68 -3.80 -8.50
CA PRO A 64 1.29 -3.61 -8.84
C PRO A 64 0.46 -3.13 -7.65
N LEU A 65 -0.45 -2.19 -7.88
CA LEU A 65 -1.32 -1.65 -6.85
C LEU A 65 -2.12 -2.73 -6.08
N PRO A 66 -2.68 -3.79 -6.72
CA PRO A 66 -3.36 -4.86 -5.99
C PRO A 66 -2.44 -5.59 -4.98
N TRP A 67 -1.16 -5.72 -5.32
CA TRP A 67 -0.18 -6.33 -4.43
C TRP A 67 0.14 -5.43 -3.23
N LEU A 68 0.32 -4.13 -3.48
CA LEU A 68 0.53 -3.14 -2.42
C LEU A 68 -0.65 -3.10 -1.44
N TRP A 69 -1.89 -3.19 -1.93
CA TRP A 69 -3.09 -3.29 -1.08
C TRP A 69 -3.11 -4.56 -0.22
N LEU A 70 -2.85 -5.72 -0.82
CA LEU A 70 -2.81 -6.98 -0.07
C LEU A 70 -1.71 -6.99 1.01
N GLN A 71 -0.64 -6.24 0.79
CA GLN A 71 0.41 -6.06 1.77
C GLN A 71 0.06 -5.06 2.86
N SER A 72 -0.76 -4.05 2.58
CA SER A 72 -1.15 -3.02 3.54
C SER A 72 -2.19 -3.50 4.55
N ILE A 73 -3.08 -4.42 4.13
CA ILE A 73 -4.14 -4.96 4.99
C ILE A 73 -3.55 -5.77 6.15
N SER A 74 -4.00 -5.44 7.36
CA SER A 74 -3.63 -6.16 8.57
C SER A 74 -4.36 -7.50 8.66
N THR A 75 -3.65 -8.60 8.86
CA THR A 75 -4.29 -9.92 9.08
C THR A 75 -5.25 -9.92 10.28
N LYS A 76 -5.10 -8.97 11.22
CA LYS A 76 -6.00 -8.83 12.37
C LYS A 76 -7.40 -8.31 11.98
N SER A 77 -7.52 -7.56 10.88
CA SER A 77 -8.81 -7.06 10.40
C SER A 77 -9.55 -8.07 9.53
N ILE A 78 -8.96 -9.24 9.28
CA ILE A 78 -9.60 -10.34 8.56
C ILE A 78 -10.30 -11.27 9.59
N PRO A 79 -11.56 -11.68 9.34
CA PRO A 79 -12.27 -12.68 10.14
C PRO A 79 -11.41 -13.91 10.38
N LYS A 80 -11.43 -14.47 11.60
CA LYS A 80 -10.47 -15.50 12.03
C LYS A 80 -10.48 -16.71 11.09
N GLU A 81 -11.66 -17.06 10.61
CA GLU A 81 -11.98 -18.19 9.75
C GLU A 81 -11.34 -18.02 8.36
N LEU A 82 -11.20 -16.78 7.89
CA LEU A 82 -10.64 -16.45 6.57
C LEU A 82 -9.13 -16.19 6.58
N ARG A 83 -8.49 -16.08 7.76
CA ARG A 83 -7.04 -15.83 7.88
C ARG A 83 -6.17 -16.88 7.19
N PRO A 84 -6.46 -18.20 7.26
CA PRO A 84 -5.69 -19.21 6.53
C PRO A 84 -5.69 -18.96 5.02
N LEU A 85 -6.89 -18.76 4.46
CA LEU A 85 -7.07 -18.46 3.03
C LEU A 85 -6.33 -17.17 2.64
N TYR A 86 -6.47 -16.11 3.43
CA TYR A 86 -5.78 -14.85 3.20
C TYR A 86 -4.25 -15.01 3.14
N ARG A 87 -3.67 -15.79 4.07
CA ARG A 87 -2.23 -16.08 4.08
C ARG A 87 -1.80 -16.89 2.86
N MET A 88 -2.59 -17.88 2.46
CA MET A 88 -2.34 -18.68 1.26
C MET A 88 -2.34 -17.80 0.00
N THR A 89 -3.36 -16.95 -0.17
CA THR A 89 -3.46 -16.00 -1.28
C THR A 89 -2.26 -15.05 -1.32
N LYS A 90 -1.87 -14.51 -0.16
CA LYS A 90 -0.69 -13.63 -0.08
C LYS A 90 0.61 -14.36 -0.46
N LYS A 91 0.75 -15.64 -0.10
CA LYS A 91 1.90 -16.47 -0.48
C LYS A 91 1.90 -16.75 -1.98
N LEU A 92 0.75 -17.11 -2.55
CA LEU A 92 0.59 -17.37 -3.98
C LEU A 92 0.93 -16.13 -4.82
N ILE A 93 0.34 -14.99 -4.48
CA ILE A 93 0.58 -13.74 -5.22
C ILE A 93 2.04 -13.31 -5.09
N LYS A 94 2.69 -13.50 -3.93
CA LYS A 94 4.14 -13.25 -3.79
C LYS A 94 4.99 -14.07 -4.77
N THR A 95 4.60 -15.32 -5.04
CA THR A 95 5.34 -16.20 -5.96
C THR A 95 5.14 -15.77 -7.42
N ILE A 96 3.93 -15.36 -7.78
CA ILE A 96 3.61 -14.87 -9.13
C ILE A 96 4.23 -13.49 -9.36
N HIS A 97 4.23 -12.65 -8.34
CA HIS A 97 4.80 -11.31 -8.35
C HIS A 97 6.33 -11.39 -8.22
N LYS A 98 7.02 -11.60 -9.34
CA LYS A 98 8.45 -11.31 -9.42
C LYS A 98 8.61 -9.79 -9.53
N PRO A 99 9.24 -9.09 -8.55
CA PRO A 99 9.47 -7.67 -8.68
C PRO A 99 10.33 -7.44 -9.92
N ILE A 100 9.93 -6.46 -10.75
CA ILE A 100 10.73 -6.03 -11.88
C ILE A 100 12.04 -5.50 -11.29
N ARG A 101 13.12 -6.28 -11.39
CA ARG A 101 14.45 -5.84 -10.97
C ARG A 101 14.81 -4.62 -11.82
N ARG A 102 14.65 -3.41 -11.28
CA ARG A 102 15.30 -2.23 -11.84
C ARG A 102 16.80 -2.49 -11.80
N LYS A 103 17.44 -2.62 -12.97
CA LYS A 103 18.90 -2.52 -13.06
C LYS A 103 19.29 -1.23 -12.35
N LYS A 104 20.15 -1.29 -11.33
CA LYS A 104 20.77 -0.09 -10.77
C LYS A 104 21.33 0.69 -11.96
N ALA A 105 20.86 1.92 -12.17
CA ALA A 105 21.57 2.84 -13.04
C ALA A 105 22.97 2.97 -12.44
N ALA A 106 23.97 2.58 -13.22
CA ALA A 106 25.37 2.84 -12.89
C ALA A 106 25.52 4.37 -12.79
N ALA A 107 25.93 4.82 -11.61
CA ALA A 107 26.42 6.18 -11.39
C ALA A 107 27.92 6.18 -11.62
#